data_AF-A4CAF3-F1
#
_entry.id   AF-A4CAF3-F1
#
_cell.length_a   1.000
_cell.length_b   1.000
_cell.length_c   1.000
_cell.angle_alpha   90.00
_cell.angle_beta   90.00
_cell.angle_gamma   90.00
#
_symmetry.space_group_name_H-M   'P 1'
#
loop_
_entity.id
_entity.type
_entity.pdbx_description
1 polymer ?
#
loop_
_entity_poly.entity_id
_entity_poly.type
_entity_poly.pdbx_seq_one_letter_code
_entity_poly.pdbx_strand_id
1 'polypeptide(L)' 'MPGTFEYALCYIVENKLDLTGFDAWYNNDKTGAAAYSPAVMLKTILLGYAHGLISSRRIAKACENNILFMRLFCKK' A
#
# COMPACT_ATOMS: atom_id res chain seq x y z
N MET A 1 -9.27 -3.79 -12.06
CA MET A 1 -10.38 -4.58 -12.63
C MET A 1 -10.41 -5.90 -11.87
N PRO A 2 -11.57 -6.47 -11.55
CA PRO A 2 -11.59 -7.81 -10.96
C PRO A 2 -10.89 -8.79 -11.92
N GLY A 3 -9.93 -9.56 -11.40
CA GLY A 3 -9.10 -10.48 -12.19
C GLY A 3 -7.64 -10.03 -12.41
N THR A 4 -7.25 -8.81 -12.00
CA THR A 4 -5.83 -8.40 -12.04
C THR A 4 -5.12 -8.69 -10.73
N PHE A 5 -3.80 -8.83 -10.78
CA PHE A 5 -2.97 -9.07 -9.60
C PHE A 5 -3.16 -7.97 -8.53
N GLU A 6 -3.24 -6.71 -8.95
CA GLU A 6 -3.41 -5.58 -8.04
C GLU A 6 -4.77 -5.63 -7.33
N TYR A 7 -5.81 -6.12 -8.01
CA TYR A 7 -7.11 -6.32 -7.40
C TYR A 7 -7.08 -7.43 -6.36
N ALA A 8 -6.46 -8.57 -6.68
CA ALA A 8 -6.29 -9.67 -5.73
C ALA A 8 -5.47 -9.23 -4.51
N LEU A 9 -4.40 -8.47 -4.73
CA LEU A 9 -3.55 -7.93 -3.68
C LEU A 9 -4.33 -6.97 -2.77
N CYS A 10 -5.09 -6.03 -3.34
CA CYS A 10 -5.95 -5.13 -2.55
C CYS A 10 -6.98 -5.92 -1.74
N TYR A 11 -7.65 -6.91 -2.36
CA TYR A 11 -8.65 -7.73 -1.70
C TYR A 11 -8.07 -8.52 -0.53
N ILE A 12 -6.89 -9.13 -0.69
CA ILE A 12 -6.22 -9.88 0.37
C ILE A 12 -5.83 -8.96 1.53
N VAL A 13 -5.21 -7.81 1.24
CA VAL A 13 -4.77 -6.86 2.29
C VAL A 13 -5.95 -6.27 3.06
N GLU A 14 -7.09 -6.03 2.41
CA GLU A 14 -8.25 -5.41 3.06
C GLU A 14 -9.20 -6.42 3.73
N ASN A 15 -9.38 -7.61 3.16
CA ASN A 15 -10.44 -8.53 3.59
C ASN A 15 -9.92 -9.83 4.24
N LYS A 16 -8.64 -10.15 4.07
CA LYS A 16 -8.06 -11.42 4.56
C LYS A 16 -6.98 -11.23 5.60
N LEU A 17 -6.27 -10.11 5.59
CA LEU A 17 -5.26 -9.78 6.59
C LEU A 17 -5.89 -9.02 7.75
N ASP A 18 -5.69 -9.53 8.96
CA ASP A 18 -6.04 -8.80 10.18
C ASP A 18 -4.97 -7.73 10.46
N LEU A 19 -5.35 -6.48 10.27
CA LEU A 19 -4.48 -5.31 10.47
C LEU A 19 -4.68 -4.64 11.83
N THR A 20 -5.53 -5.21 12.71
CA THR A 20 -5.88 -4.61 14.01
C THR A 20 -4.65 -4.30 14.88
N GLY A 21 -3.63 -5.16 14.83
CA GLY A 21 -2.36 -4.92 15.53
C GLY A 21 -1.58 -3.71 15.00
N PHE A 22 -1.62 -3.45 13.69
CA PHE A 22 -0.98 -2.27 13.10
C PHE A 22 -1.82 -1.02 13.30
N ASP A 23 -3.15 -1.14 13.24
CA ASP A 23 -4.07 -0.03 13.48
C ASP A 23 -4.02 0.45 14.94
N ALA A 24 -3.77 -0.45 15.90
CA ALA A 24 -3.54 -0.07 17.29
C ALA A 24 -2.29 0.82 17.49
N TRP A 25 -1.29 0.66 16.63
CA TRP A 25 -0.08 1.49 16.60
C TRP A 25 -0.20 2.70 15.67
N TYR A 26 -1.23 2.71 14.80
CA TYR A 26 -1.53 3.81 13.91
C TYR A 26 -2.14 4.97 14.71
N ASN A 27 -1.27 5.84 15.22
CA ASN A 27 -1.66 7.06 15.93
C ASN A 27 -1.27 8.28 15.09
N ASN A 28 -2.27 9.04 14.64
CA ASN A 28 -2.05 10.35 14.02
C ASN A 28 -1.95 11.39 15.13
N ASP A 29 -0.73 11.64 15.60
CA ASP A 29 -0.48 12.73 16.55
C ASP A 29 -0.69 14.09 15.85
N LYS A 30 -1.07 15.13 16.60
CA LYS A 30 -1.39 16.46 16.03
C LYS A 30 -0.18 17.20 15.47
N THR A 31 1.02 16.63 15.60
CA THR A 31 2.29 17.21 15.20
C THR A 31 2.92 16.39 14.08
N GLY A 32 3.18 17.04 12.94
CA GLY A 32 3.90 16.43 11.82
C GLY A 32 3.01 15.93 10.67
N ALA A 33 3.61 15.15 9.77
CA ALA A 33 2.93 14.59 8.60
C ALA A 33 2.02 13.42 9.01
N ALA A 34 0.84 13.34 8.41
CA ALA A 34 -0.08 12.25 8.67
C ALA A 34 0.58 10.89 8.39
N ALA A 35 0.46 9.96 9.32
CA ALA A 35 0.94 8.61 9.14
C ALA A 35 0.18 7.93 7.98
N TYR A 36 0.90 7.16 7.18
CA TYR A 36 0.27 6.32 6.15
C TYR A 36 -0.50 5.17 6.80
N SER A 37 -1.72 4.91 6.33
CA SER A 37 -2.49 3.75 6.79
C SER A 37 -1.71 2.45 6.54
N PRO A 38 -1.66 1.51 7.51
CA PRO A 38 -0.93 0.25 7.37
C PRO A 38 -1.31 -0.54 6.11
N ALA A 39 -2.60 -0.54 5.75
CA ALA A 39 -3.11 -1.21 4.56
C ALA A 39 -2.47 -0.67 3.26
N VAL A 40 -2.34 0.65 3.13
CA VAL A 40 -1.76 1.29 1.94
C VAL A 40 -0.27 1.01 1.86
N MET A 41 0.41 1.03 3.00
CA MET A 41 1.84 0.73 3.09
C MET A 41 2.14 -0.71 2.66
N LEU A 42 1.39 -1.69 3.17
CA LEU A 42 1.53 -3.10 2.77
C LEU A 42 1.28 -3.30 1.27
N LYS A 43 0.22 -2.68 0.72
CA LYS A 43 -0.08 -2.80 -0.71
C LYS A 43 1.08 -2.31 -1.59
N THR A 44 1.68 -1.20 -1.20
CA THR A 44 2.80 -0.58 -1.93
C THR A 44 4.04 -1.47 -1.91
N ILE A 45 4.36 -2.04 -0.75
CA ILE A 45 5.53 -2.92 -0.58
C ILE A 45 5.35 -4.23 -1.35
N LEU A 46 4.20 -4.88 -1.20
CA LEU A 46 3.91 -6.15 -1.88
C LEU A 46 3.88 -5.99 -3.41
N LEU A 47 3.28 -4.90 -3.90
CA LEU A 47 3.30 -4.59 -5.34
C LEU A 47 4.74 -4.30 -5.82
N GLY A 48 5.51 -3.54 -5.04
CA GLY A 48 6.94 -3.30 -5.30
C GLY A 48 7.73 -4.59 -5.50
N TYR A 49 7.61 -5.52 -4.55
CA TYR A 49 8.30 -6.80 -4.63
C TYR A 49 7.80 -7.68 -5.77
N ALA A 50 6.49 -7.71 -6.04
CA ALA A 50 5.94 -8.46 -7.18
C ALA A 50 6.49 -7.98 -8.53
N HIS A 51 6.81 -6.68 -8.64
CA HIS A 51 7.44 -6.08 -9.82
C HIS A 51 8.98 -6.12 -9.79
N GLY A 52 9.60 -6.81 -8.83
CA GLY A 52 11.06 -6.91 -8.70
C GLY A 52 11.75 -5.63 -8.22
N LEU A 53 11.00 -4.70 -7.62
CA LEU A 53 11.54 -3.48 -7.01
C LEU A 53 11.96 -3.76 -5.57
N ILE A 54 13.26 -4.01 -5.36
CA ILE A 54 13.81 -4.34 -4.03
C ILE A 54 14.22 -3.07 -3.27
N SER A 55 14.59 -2.00 -3.99
CA SER A 55 15.02 -0.74 -3.36
C SER A 55 13.82 0.16 -3.07
N SER A 56 13.72 0.64 -1.84
CA SER A 56 12.72 1.62 -1.41
C SER A 56 12.68 2.87 -2.30
N ARG A 57 13.84 3.37 -2.76
CA ARG A 57 13.92 4.49 -3.71
C ARG A 57 13.26 4.19 -5.05
N ARG A 58 13.40 2.95 -5.53
CA ARG A 58 12.76 2.52 -6.79
C ARG A 58 11.25 2.37 -6.62
N ILE A 59 10.81 1.89 -5.47
CA ILE A 59 9.38 1.82 -5.12
C ILE A 59 8.79 3.25 -5.05
N ALA A 60 9.46 4.19 -4.38
CA ALA A 60 9.03 5.59 -4.32
C ALA A 60 8.92 6.21 -5.73
N LYS A 61 9.94 6.01 -6.57
CA LYS A 61 9.90 6.46 -7.97
C LYS A 61 8.77 5.79 -8.77
N ALA A 62 8.44 4.54 -8.48
CA ALA A 62 7.32 3.85 -9.10
C ALA A 62 5.97 4.41 -8.62
N CYS A 63 5.84 4.83 -7.37
CA CYS A 63 4.64 5.51 -6.87
C CYS A 63 4.35 6.82 -7.62
N GLU A 64 5.38 7.54 -8.05
CA GLU A 64 5.24 8.79 -8.79
C GLU A 64 4.98 8.58 -10.29
N ASN A 65 5.63 7.58 -10.89
CA ASN A 65 5.68 7.43 -12.35
C ASN A 65 4.79 6.31 -12.91
N ASN A 66 4.31 5.39 -12.07
CA ASN A 66 3.55 4.21 -12.50
C ASN A 66 2.09 4.28 -12.03
N ILE A 67 1.18 4.28 -13.01
CA ILE A 67 -0.27 4.29 -12.79
C ILE A 67 -0.77 3.14 -11.90
N LEU A 68 -0.08 1.99 -11.88
CA LEU A 68 -0.45 0.86 -11.04
C LEU A 68 -0.30 1.19 -9.56
N PHE A 69 0.80 1.85 -9.20
CA PHE A 69 1.03 2.28 -7.82
C PHE A 69 0.10 3.44 -7.45
N MET A 70 -0.10 4.41 -8.36
CA MET A 70 -1.04 5.51 -8.13
C MET A 70 -2.46 5.01 -7.85
N ARG A 71 -2.89 3.95 -8.55
CA ARG A 71 -4.21 3.33 -8.36
C ARG A 71 -4.40 2.74 -6.96
N LEU A 72 -3.34 2.29 -6.28
CA LEU A 72 -3.44 1.73 -4.93
C LEU A 72 -3.89 2.77 -3.88
N PHE A 73 -3.62 4.05 -4.12
CA PHE A 73 -3.98 5.15 -3.22
C PHE A 73 -5.41 5.66 -3.45
N CYS A 74 -5.98 5.41 -4.63
CA CYS A 74 -7.37 5.76 -4.93
C CYS A 74 -8.29 4.77 -4.23
N LYS A 75 -8.79 5.14 -3.03
CA LYS A 75 -9.87 4.39 -2.37
C LYS A 75 -11.10 4.42 -3.27
N LYS A 76 -11.69 3.24 -3.50
CA LYS A 76 -12.99 3.10 -4.16
C LYS A 76 -14.09 3.05 -3.12
#